data_AF-A0A1M6FA71-F1
#
_entry.id   AF-A0A1M6FA71-F1
#
_cell.length_a   1.000
_cell.length_b   1.000
_cell.length_c   1.000
_cell.angle_alpha   90.00
_cell.angle_beta   90.00
_cell.angle_gamma   90.00
#
_symmetry.space_group_name_H-M   'P 1'
#
loop_
_entity.id
_entity.type
_entity.pdbx_description
1 polymer ?
#
loop_
_entity_poly.entity_id
_entity_poly.type
_entity_poly.pdbx_seq_one_letter_code
_entity_poly.pdbx_strand_id
1 'polypeptide(L)'
;MTELEDAIEKIRELECPTGEVEDRVAEILEEYEVAEGNDIIVLRDENYDTNEAEAYSAKIPGEIDKSLVVLSKSGLDDYVAKVIDVYID
;
A
#
# COMPACT_ATOMS: atom_id res chain seq x y z
N MET A 1 16.79 -0.10 10.38
CA MET A 1 15.45 -0.31 9.85
C MET A 1 14.57 0.64 10.63
N THR A 2 13.99 1.57 9.89
CA THR A 2 13.00 2.52 10.36
C THR A 2 11.62 1.86 10.36
N GLU A 3 10.67 2.38 11.14
CA GLU A 3 9.28 1.92 11.17
C GLU A 3 8.68 1.78 9.76
N LEU A 4 8.99 2.74 8.88
CA LEU A 4 8.56 2.74 7.48
C LEU A 4 9.17 1.58 6.67
N GLU A 5 10.45 1.27 6.86
CA GLU A 5 11.10 0.15 6.15
C GLU A 5 10.46 -1.19 6.56
N ASP A 6 10.21 -1.38 7.85
CA ASP A 6 9.58 -2.61 8.36
C ASP A 6 8.12 -2.73 7.87
N ALA A 7 7.38 -1.62 7.82
CA ALA A 7 6.03 -1.56 7.25
C ALA A 7 6.03 -1.91 5.75
N ILE A 8 7.00 -1.39 4.98
CA ILE A 8 7.15 -1.70 3.55
C ILE A 8 7.39 -3.19 3.33
N GLU A 9 8.28 -3.81 4.12
CA GLU A 9 8.50 -5.25 4.04
C GLU A 9 7.23 -6.03 4.36
N LYS A 10 6.45 -5.59 5.35
CA LYS A 10 5.19 -6.23 5.70
C LYS A 10 4.13 -6.10 4.60
N ILE A 11 4.00 -4.92 3.98
CA ILE A 11 3.08 -4.69 2.86
C ILE A 11 3.46 -5.53 1.65
N ARG A 12 4.75 -5.77 1.39
CA ARG A 12 5.18 -6.66 0.29
C ARG A 12 4.74 -8.11 0.45
N GLU A 13 4.53 -8.56 1.69
CA GLU A 13 4.01 -9.90 1.98
C GLU A 13 2.48 -9.94 2.00
N LEU A 14 1.80 -8.80 1.80
CA LEU A 14 0.35 -8.70 1.89
C LEU A 14 -0.34 -9.46 0.75
N GLU A 15 -1.27 -10.30 1.16
CA GLU A 15 -2.24 -10.97 0.31
C GLU A 15 -3.61 -10.83 0.98
N CYS A 16 -4.55 -10.19 0.30
CA CYS A 16 -5.86 -9.87 0.86
C CYS A 16 -6.93 -9.84 -0.25
N PRO A 17 -8.22 -9.80 0.07
CA PRO A 17 -9.25 -9.64 -0.95
C PRO A 17 -9.03 -8.37 -1.78
N THR A 18 -9.29 -8.42 -3.09
CA THR A 18 -8.97 -7.34 -4.04
C THR A 18 -9.54 -5.98 -3.63
N GLY A 19 -10.69 -5.96 -2.96
CA GLY A 19 -11.33 -4.73 -2.47
C GLY A 19 -10.88 -4.24 -1.09
N GLU A 20 -9.93 -4.93 -0.45
CA GLU A 20 -9.46 -4.58 0.91
C GLU A 20 -8.01 -4.07 0.92
N VAL A 21 -7.36 -3.93 -0.24
CA VAL A 21 -5.95 -3.52 -0.33
C VAL A 21 -5.72 -2.16 0.37
N GLU A 22 -6.60 -1.19 0.16
CA GLU A 22 -6.52 0.15 0.76
C GLU A 22 -6.55 0.08 2.29
N ASP A 23 -7.57 -0.59 2.85
CA ASP A 23 -7.75 -0.72 4.29
C ASP A 23 -6.60 -1.51 4.95
N ARG A 24 -6.13 -2.58 4.29
CA ARG A 24 -5.03 -3.41 4.81
C ARG A 24 -3.69 -2.66 4.80
N VAL A 25 -3.42 -1.86 3.78
CA VAL A 25 -2.21 -1.02 3.73
C VAL A 25 -2.28 0.04 4.84
N ALA A 26 -3.44 0.68 5.05
CA ALA A 26 -3.61 1.65 6.11
C ALA A 26 -3.40 1.03 7.51
N GLU A 27 -3.97 -0.16 7.76
CA GLU A 27 -3.81 -0.90 9.02
C GLU A 27 -2.33 -1.19 9.30
N ILE A 28 -1.56 -1.65 8.30
CA ILE A 28 -0.13 -1.94 8.50
C ILE A 28 0.66 -0.66 8.81
N LEU A 29 0.38 0.44 8.11
CA LEU A 29 1.08 1.70 8.37
C LEU A 29 0.78 2.24 9.78
N GLU A 30 -0.44 2.03 10.29
CA GLU A 30 -0.80 2.36 11.66
C GLU A 30 -0.15 1.41 12.68
N GLU A 31 -0.15 0.09 12.43
CA GLU A 31 0.45 -0.93 13.31
C GLU A 31 1.95 -0.69 13.55
N TYR A 32 2.65 -0.16 12.54
CA TYR A 32 4.07 0.16 12.60
C TYR A 32 4.34 1.60 13.05
N GLU A 33 3.34 2.34 13.52
CA GLU A 33 3.48 3.72 14.01
C GLU A 33 4.05 4.71 12.96
N VAL A 34 3.92 4.40 11.67
CA VAL A 34 4.39 5.28 10.57
C VAL A 34 3.59 6.59 10.53
N ALA A 35 2.29 6.51 10.82
CA ALA A 35 1.40 7.64 11.01
C ALA A 35 0.19 7.22 11.84
N GLU A 36 -0.51 8.18 12.46
CA GLU A 36 -1.77 7.91 13.16
C GLU A 36 -2.87 7.55 12.14
N GLY A 37 -3.70 6.54 12.40
CA GLY A 37 -4.63 5.97 11.41
C GLY A 37 -5.65 6.94 10.83
N ASN A 38 -5.96 8.05 11.52
CA ASN A 38 -6.83 9.10 10.96
C ASN A 38 -6.16 9.96 9.88
N ASP A 39 -4.84 9.93 9.80
CA ASP A 39 -4.07 10.75 8.87
C ASP A 39 -3.49 9.92 7.70
N ILE A 40 -3.59 8.58 7.75
CA ILE A 40 -3.21 7.70 6.63
C ILE A 40 -4.33 7.68 5.60
N ILE A 41 -4.07 8.25 4.42
CA ILE A 41 -5.00 8.22 3.30
C ILE A 41 -4.40 7.35 2.21
N VAL A 42 -4.97 6.16 2.01
CA VAL A 42 -4.64 5.25 0.90
C VAL A 42 -5.73 5.38 -0.16
N LEU A 43 -5.31 5.62 -1.41
CA LEU A 43 -6.23 5.76 -2.54
C LEU A 43 -5.70 4.99 -3.74
N ARG A 44 -6.60 4.40 -4.52
CA ARG A 44 -6.33 3.95 -5.89
C ARG A 44 -5.68 5.08 -6.71
N ASP A 45 -4.54 4.81 -7.34
CA ASP A 45 -3.80 5.77 -8.15
C ASP A 45 -3.48 5.19 -9.52
N GLU A 46 -4.42 5.34 -10.45
CA GLU A 46 -4.33 4.80 -11.81
C GLU A 46 -3.13 5.34 -12.60
N ASN A 47 -2.46 6.43 -12.15
CA ASN A 47 -1.28 6.96 -12.82
C ASN A 47 -0.06 6.05 -12.68
N TYR A 48 -0.01 5.23 -11.62
CA TYR A 48 1.07 4.26 -11.39
C TYR A 48 0.67 2.83 -11.80
N ASP A 49 -0.53 2.65 -12.36
CA ASP A 49 -0.96 1.35 -12.85
C ASP A 49 0.00 0.82 -13.92
N THR A 50 0.19 -0.49 -13.88
CA THR A 50 0.96 -1.21 -14.88
C THR A 50 0.04 -2.16 -15.63
N ASN A 51 0.46 -2.67 -16.79
CA ASN A 51 -0.35 -3.56 -17.64
C ASN A 51 -0.91 -4.80 -16.91
N GLU A 52 -0.35 -5.16 -15.75
CA GLU A 52 -0.72 -6.35 -14.99
C GLU A 52 -1.01 -6.09 -13.51
N ALA A 53 -0.95 -4.84 -13.04
CA ALA A 53 -1.10 -4.53 -11.63
C ALA A 53 -1.73 -3.16 -11.38
N GLU A 54 -2.51 -3.16 -10.32
CA GLU A 54 -3.26 -2.06 -9.75
C GLU A 54 -2.41 -1.34 -8.69
N ALA A 55 -2.14 -0.04 -8.89
CA ALA A 55 -1.39 0.84 -7.98
C ALA A 55 -2.23 1.64 -6.96
N TYR A 56 -1.80 1.66 -5.72
CA TYR A 56 -2.40 2.42 -4.63
C TYR A 56 -1.34 3.35 -4.04
N SER A 57 -1.71 4.60 -3.76
CA SER A 57 -0.81 5.59 -3.17
C SER A 57 -1.27 5.92 -1.76
N ALA A 58 -0.42 5.64 -0.77
CA ALA A 58 -0.63 6.06 0.62
C ALA A 58 0.10 7.39 0.86
N LYS A 59 -0.65 8.41 1.28
CA LYS A 59 -0.08 9.70 1.68
C LYS A 59 0.27 9.67 3.16
N ILE A 60 1.55 9.91 3.45
CA ILE A 60 2.06 9.97 4.82
C ILE A 60 2.10 11.45 5.26
N PRO A 61 1.42 11.83 6.35
CA PRO A 61 1.43 13.19 6.87
C PRO A 61 2.82 13.62 7.32
N GLY A 62 3.20 14.86 7.05
CA GLY A 62 4.49 15.42 7.48
C GLY A 62 5.63 15.24 6.48
N GLU A 63 5.50 14.32 5.50
CA GLU A 63 6.39 14.21 4.34
C GLU A 63 5.65 14.72 3.10
N ILE A 64 5.73 16.04 2.87
CA ILE A 64 4.86 16.81 1.95
C ILE A 64 4.93 16.33 0.48
N ASP A 65 5.97 15.58 0.12
CA ASP A 65 6.24 15.14 -1.26
C ASP A 65 6.49 13.64 -1.38
N LYS A 66 6.24 12.82 -0.35
CA LYS A 66 6.47 11.37 -0.44
C LYS A 66 5.15 10.60 -0.43
N SER A 67 4.98 9.79 -1.47
CA SER A 67 3.85 8.86 -1.61
C SER A 67 4.38 7.46 -1.49
N LEU A 68 3.78 6.62 -0.64
CA LEU A 68 4.07 5.19 -0.70
C LEU A 68 3.19 4.55 -1.79
N VAL A 69 3.82 4.12 -2.87
CA VAL A 69 3.15 3.43 -3.98
C VAL A 69 3.19 1.93 -3.74
N VAL A 70 2.02 1.30 -3.80
CA VAL A 70 1.80 -0.14 -3.60
C VAL A 70 1.20 -0.70 -4.88
N LEU A 71 1.92 -1.63 -5.53
CA LEU A 71 1.43 -2.35 -6.70
C LEU A 71 0.87 -3.70 -6.27
N SER A 72 -0.39 -3.97 -6.61
CA SER A 72 -1.05 -5.23 -6.34
C SER A 72 -1.60 -5.87 -7.60
N LYS A 73 -1.57 -7.19 -7.67
CA LYS A 73 -2.11 -7.96 -8.80
C LYS A 73 -3.21 -8.88 -8.31
N SER A 74 -4.37 -8.81 -8.96
CA SER A 74 -5.45 -9.76 -8.77
C SER A 74 -4.98 -11.16 -9.18
N GLY A 75 -5.23 -12.14 -8.32
CA GLY A 75 -5.00 -13.55 -8.60
C GLY A 75 -5.91 -14.07 -9.72
N LEU A 76 -5.68 -15.30 -10.16
CA LEU A 76 -6.40 -15.92 -11.29
C LEU A 76 -7.93 -15.96 -11.14
N ASP A 77 -8.42 -16.00 -9.90
CA ASP A 77 -9.85 -16.01 -9.56
C ASP A 77 -10.39 -14.60 -9.24
N ASP A 78 -9.59 -13.54 -9.41
CA ASP A 78 -9.88 -12.12 -9.12
C ASP A 78 -10.37 -11.80 -7.70
N TYR A 79 -10.44 -12.80 -6.83
CA TYR A 79 -10.94 -12.71 -5.46
C TYR A 79 -9.88 -12.22 -4.46
N VAL A 80 -8.60 -12.39 -4.79
CA VAL A 80 -7.46 -12.07 -3.93
C VAL A 80 -6.50 -11.18 -4.70
N ALA A 81 -6.09 -10.06 -4.12
CA ALA A 81 -4.97 -9.26 -4.58
C ALA A 81 -3.72 -9.58 -3.77
N LYS A 82 -2.60 -9.72 -4.49
CA LYS A 82 -1.28 -9.89 -3.91
C LYS A 82 -0.43 -8.68 -4.24
N VAL A 83 0.23 -8.12 -3.22
CA VAL A 83 1.21 -7.06 -3.43
C VAL A 83 2.42 -7.64 -4.17
N ILE A 84 2.81 -7.00 -5.26
CA ILE A 84 3.96 -7.40 -6.08
C ILE A 84 5.14 -6.45 -5.94
N ASP A 85 4.89 -5.19 -5.58
CA ASP A 85 5.94 -4.20 -5.34
C ASP A 85 5.45 -3.06 -4.45
N VAL A 86 6.40 -2.43 -3.76
CA VAL A 86 6.16 -1.28 -2.87
C VAL A 86 7.39 -0.38 -2.91
N TYR A 87 7.19 0.92 -3.17
CA TYR A 87 8.26 1.92 -3.19
C TYR A 87 7.74 3.32 -2.83
N ILE A 88 8.65 4.25 -2.54
CA ILE A 88 8.33 5.66 -2.25
C ILE A 88 8.58 6.46 -3.54
N ASP A 89 7.59 7.24 -3.97
CA ASP A 89 7.68 8.26 -5.03
C ASP A 89 7.88 9.65 -4.43
#